data_AF-A0A257K7D0-F1
#
_entry.id   AF-A0A257K7D0-F1
#
_cell.length_a   1.000
_cell.length_b   1.000
_cell.length_c   1.000
_cell.angle_alpha   90.00
_cell.angle_beta   90.00
_cell.angle_gamma   90.00
#
_symmetry.space_group_name_H-M   'P 1'
#
loop_
_entity.id
_entity.type
_entity.pdbx_description
1 polymer ?
#
loop_
_entity_poly.entity_id
_entity_poly.type
_entity_poly.pdbx_seq_one_letter_code
_entity_poly.pdbx_strand_id
1 'polypeptide(L)'
;MAQTLESLGGTITYLKSENGKLTTQSDVLTLRLSEIKSLFPKRLSEIKALGIQPSRVKQLSTIGISTQKSIVTILRDSVLFDTIPVRVFHYCDPWLELEGLAVGDSQKVRVRLSDTLVQAVFKGERAHPWLWVFSPRKLQQRAQLSSPYSSIFYQQAIDIQDK
;
A
#
# COMPACT_ATOMS: atom_id res chain seq x y z
N MET A 1 3.33 -18.84 18.95
CA MET A 1 1.87 -18.89 18.75
C MET A 1 1.28 -17.47 18.65
N ALA A 2 1.62 -16.71 17.61
CA ALA A 2 1.12 -15.35 17.40
C ALA A 2 0.78 -15.04 15.92
N GLN A 3 0.64 -16.07 15.09
CA GLN A 3 0.48 -15.94 13.64
C GLN A 3 -0.97 -16.08 13.14
N THR A 4 -1.92 -16.41 14.01
CA THR A 4 -3.30 -16.76 13.58
C THR A 4 -4.27 -15.58 13.53
N LEU A 5 -3.97 -14.45 14.18
CA LEU A 5 -4.84 -13.26 14.16
C LEU A 5 -4.52 -12.29 13.01
N GLU A 6 -3.30 -12.29 12.48
CA GLU A 6 -2.95 -11.52 11.27
C GLU A 6 -3.51 -12.15 9.98
N SER A 7 -3.87 -13.44 9.99
CA SER A 7 -4.41 -14.13 8.82
C SER A 7 -5.91 -13.88 8.58
N LEU A 8 -6.65 -13.31 9.54
CA LEU A 8 -8.12 -13.21 9.45
C LEU A 8 -8.65 -12.10 8.53
N GLY A 9 -7.80 -11.19 8.03
CA GLY A 9 -8.27 -10.08 7.20
C GLY A 9 -7.39 -9.68 6.03
N GLY A 10 -6.37 -10.49 5.72
CA GLY A 10 -5.29 -10.11 4.80
C GLY A 10 -4.97 -11.12 3.71
N THR A 11 -5.86 -12.09 3.41
CA THR A 11 -5.64 -12.99 2.29
C THR A 11 -5.73 -12.19 0.99
N ILE A 12 -4.58 -11.91 0.40
CA ILE A 12 -4.47 -11.22 -0.88
C ILE A 12 -4.37 -12.25 -2.00
N THR A 13 -5.16 -12.06 -3.04
CA THR A 13 -5.05 -12.79 -4.30
C THR A 13 -4.42 -11.88 -5.33
N TYR A 14 -3.38 -12.38 -5.99
CA TYR A 14 -2.70 -11.68 -7.07
C TYR A 14 -3.38 -12.03 -8.39
N LEU A 15 -3.82 -10.99 -9.10
CA LEU A 15 -4.50 -11.08 -10.39
C LEU A 15 -3.73 -10.25 -11.41
N LYS A 16 -3.79 -10.67 -12.67
CA LYS A 16 -3.35 -9.85 -13.80
C LYS A 16 -4.56 -9.09 -14.33
N SER A 17 -4.50 -7.76 -14.29
CA SER A 17 -5.54 -6.91 -14.88
C SER A 17 -5.51 -7.00 -16.41
N GLU A 18 -6.59 -6.60 -17.08
CA GLU A 18 -6.69 -6.53 -18.54
C GLU A 18 -5.55 -5.71 -19.16
N ASN A 19 -5.11 -4.68 -18.44
CA ASN A 19 -3.98 -3.82 -18.83
C ASN A 19 -2.60 -4.48 -18.55
N GLY A 20 -2.57 -5.77 -18.22
CA GLY A 20 -1.37 -6.56 -17.97
C GLY A 20 -0.67 -6.29 -16.63
N LYS A 21 -1.16 -5.34 -15.83
CA LYS A 21 -0.57 -4.94 -14.55
C LYS A 21 -0.95 -5.89 -13.41
N LEU A 22 -0.03 -6.07 -12.47
CA LEU A 22 -0.27 -6.84 -11.25
C LEU A 22 -1.28 -6.09 -10.36
N THR A 23 -2.29 -6.80 -9.92
CA THR A 23 -3.41 -6.26 -9.16
C THR A 23 -3.68 -7.18 -7.97
N THR A 24 -3.92 -6.62 -6.80
CA THR A 24 -4.29 -7.38 -5.62
C THR A 24 -5.78 -7.30 -5.37
N GLN A 25 -6.37 -8.41 -4.94
CA GLN A 25 -7.75 -8.48 -4.52
C GLN A 25 -7.83 -9.06 -3.11
N SER A 26 -8.70 -8.50 -2.29
CA SER A 26 -9.03 -9.01 -0.96
C SER A 26 -10.53 -8.91 -0.74
N ASP A 27 -11.07 -9.76 0.13
CA ASP A 27 -12.44 -9.57 0.62
C ASP A 27 -12.50 -8.38 1.58
N VAL A 28 -13.67 -7.75 1.69
CA VAL A 28 -13.94 -6.65 2.63
C VAL A 28 -14.66 -7.22 3.83
N LEU A 29 -14.07 -7.05 5.01
CA LEU A 29 -14.68 -7.44 6.27
C LEU A 29 -15.77 -6.43 6.62
N THR A 30 -16.98 -6.90 6.88
CA THR A 30 -18.07 -6.07 7.37
C THR A 30 -18.20 -6.31 8.86
N LEU A 31 -17.87 -5.30 9.68
CA LEU A 31 -17.80 -5.44 11.14
C LEU A 31 -18.52 -4.30 11.85
N ARG A 32 -19.03 -4.61 13.04
CA ARG A 32 -19.51 -3.60 13.98
C ARG A 32 -18.35 -2.95 14.71
N LEU A 33 -18.57 -1.73 15.18
CA LEU A 33 -17.56 -1.00 15.95
C LEU A 33 -17.15 -1.73 17.25
N SER A 34 -18.06 -2.48 17.87
CA SER A 34 -17.76 -3.33 19.04
C SER A 34 -16.83 -4.51 18.68
N GLU A 35 -17.04 -5.14 17.53
CA GLU A 35 -16.20 -6.23 17.04
C GLU A 35 -14.81 -5.74 16.69
N ILE A 36 -14.69 -4.55 16.08
CA ILE A 36 -13.39 -3.93 15.79
C ILE A 36 -12.63 -3.65 17.09
N LYS A 37 -13.32 -3.21 18.16
CA LYS A 37 -12.71 -3.02 19.49
C LYS A 37 -12.13 -4.31 20.07
N SER A 38 -12.82 -5.43 19.88
CA SER A 38 -12.40 -6.71 20.43
C SER A 38 -11.34 -7.41 19.56
N LEU A 39 -11.54 -7.41 18.24
CA LEU A 39 -10.75 -8.20 17.30
C LEU A 39 -9.54 -7.45 16.75
N PHE A 40 -9.65 -6.12 16.59
CA PHE A 40 -8.63 -5.29 15.93
C PHE A 40 -8.30 -4.02 16.73
N PRO A 41 -7.84 -4.13 18.00
CA PRO A 41 -7.54 -2.96 18.84
C PRO A 41 -6.47 -2.03 18.24
N LYS A 42 -5.48 -2.60 17.52
CA LYS A 42 -4.43 -1.83 16.81
C LYS A 42 -5.01 -0.89 15.74
N ARG A 43 -6.03 -1.34 15.00
CA ARG A 43 -6.70 -0.52 13.96
C ARG A 43 -7.42 0.68 14.56
N LEU A 44 -7.96 0.55 15.77
CA LEU A 44 -8.59 1.67 16.46
C LEU A 44 -7.59 2.72 16.95
N SER A 45 -6.42 2.29 17.42
CA SER A 45 -5.35 3.25 17.74
C SER A 45 -4.88 4.01 16.50
N GLU A 46 -4.79 3.33 15.34
CA GLU A 46 -4.45 3.98 14.06
C GLU A 46 -5.51 5.01 13.65
N ILE A 47 -6.81 4.67 13.74
CA ILE A 47 -7.91 5.61 13.48
C ILE A 47 -7.81 6.86 14.39
N LYS A 48 -7.52 6.65 15.68
CA LYS A 48 -7.34 7.76 16.62
C LYS A 48 -6.10 8.60 16.31
N ALA A 49 -5.00 7.96 15.89
CA ALA A 49 -3.78 8.65 15.48
C ALA A 49 -3.99 9.51 14.22
N LEU A 50 -4.94 9.12 13.34
CA LEU A 50 -5.41 9.97 12.24
C LEU A 50 -6.28 11.15 12.70
N GLY A 51 -6.57 11.28 14.00
CA GLY A 51 -7.42 12.35 14.55
C GLY A 51 -8.92 12.14 14.32
N ILE A 52 -9.34 10.94 13.92
CA ILE A 52 -10.74 10.64 13.59
C ILE A 52 -11.39 9.89 14.75
N GLN A 53 -12.60 10.29 15.12
CA GLN A 53 -13.39 9.55 16.11
C GLN A 53 -13.84 8.21 15.50
N PRO A 54 -13.60 7.05 16.14
CA PRO A 54 -13.94 5.75 15.56
C PRO A 54 -15.40 5.57 15.15
N SER A 55 -16.34 6.22 15.83
CA SER A 55 -17.77 6.19 15.47
C SER A 55 -18.11 6.91 14.16
N ARG A 56 -17.19 7.72 13.63
CA ARG A 56 -17.35 8.46 12.37
C ARG A 56 -16.71 7.76 11.19
N VAL A 57 -15.93 6.70 11.42
CA VAL A 57 -15.26 5.95 10.36
C VAL A 57 -16.28 5.02 9.70
N LYS A 58 -16.43 5.13 8.38
CA LYS A 58 -17.28 4.24 7.58
C LYS A 58 -16.52 3.07 6.99
N GLN A 59 -15.30 3.32 6.53
CA GLN A 59 -14.46 2.29 5.98
C GLN A 59 -12.99 2.56 6.34
N LEU A 60 -12.26 1.51 6.68
CA LEU A 60 -10.82 1.54 6.89
C LEU A 60 -10.16 0.58 5.89
N SER A 61 -9.23 1.08 5.09
CA SER A 61 -8.40 0.24 4.22
C SER A 61 -6.95 0.40 4.63
N THR A 62 -6.26 -0.72 4.84
CA THR A 62 -4.83 -0.76 5.15
C THR A 62 -4.12 -1.52 4.04
N ILE A 63 -3.13 -0.88 3.42
CA ILE A 63 -2.38 -1.44 2.30
C ILE A 63 -0.88 -1.31 2.61
N GLY A 64 -0.16 -2.42 2.51
CA GLY A 64 1.29 -2.49 2.61
C GLY A 64 1.91 -2.53 1.23
N ILE A 65 2.79 -1.58 0.94
CA ILE A 65 3.47 -1.43 -0.35
C ILE A 65 4.97 -1.64 -0.15
N SER A 66 5.59 -2.41 -1.03
CA SER A 66 7.04 -2.55 -1.11
C SER A 66 7.51 -2.10 -2.49
N THR A 67 8.56 -1.30 -2.54
CA THR A 67 9.17 -0.84 -3.81
C THR A 67 10.61 -1.29 -3.86
N GLN A 68 10.98 -1.97 -4.94
CA GLN A 68 12.35 -2.44 -5.16
C GLN A 68 12.80 -2.12 -6.58
N LYS A 69 13.91 -1.38 -6.69
CA LYS A 69 14.51 -1.03 -7.97
C LYS A 69 16.02 -0.96 -7.86
N SER A 70 16.71 -1.68 -8.74
CA SER A 70 18.14 -1.55 -8.92
C SER A 70 18.45 -0.41 -9.88
N ILE A 71 19.38 0.47 -9.51
CA ILE A 71 19.71 1.68 -10.27
C ILE A 71 21.17 1.62 -10.64
N VAL A 72 21.44 1.84 -11.92
CA VAL A 72 22.79 2.09 -12.45
C VAL A 72 22.74 3.48 -13.06
N THR A 73 23.61 4.38 -12.60
CA THR A 73 23.67 5.77 -13.08
C THR A 73 25.12 6.23 -13.18
N ILE A 74 25.34 7.32 -13.91
CA ILE A 74 26.66 7.89 -14.18
C ILE A 74 27.06 8.78 -13.01
N LEU A 75 28.24 8.51 -12.45
CA LEU A 75 28.91 9.41 -11.51
C LEU A 75 29.64 10.50 -12.29
N ARG A 76 29.45 11.75 -11.87
CA ARG A 76 30.12 12.92 -12.44
C ARG A 76 30.97 13.57 -11.37
N ASP A 77 32.18 13.97 -11.72
CA ASP A 77 33.02 14.76 -10.84
C ASP A 77 32.56 16.23 -10.89
N SER A 78 32.60 16.90 -9.75
CA SER A 78 32.17 18.29 -9.56
C SER A 78 32.96 18.92 -8.42
N VAL A 79 32.73 20.21 -8.15
CA VAL A 79 33.43 20.95 -7.09
C VAL A 79 32.45 21.82 -6.32
N LEU A 80 32.51 21.81 -4.98
CA LEU A 80 31.80 22.74 -4.12
C LEU A 80 32.72 23.91 -3.74
N PHE A 81 32.19 25.13 -3.79
CA PHE A 81 32.93 26.37 -3.46
C PHE A 81 34.28 26.47 -4.19
N ASP A 82 34.32 26.01 -5.44
CA ASP A 82 35.50 25.99 -6.33
C ASP A 82 36.75 25.28 -5.78
N THR A 83 36.65 24.58 -4.64
CA THR A 83 37.80 23.98 -3.95
C THR A 83 37.59 22.55 -3.48
N ILE A 84 36.37 22.15 -3.14
CA ILE A 84 36.11 20.84 -2.56
C ILE A 84 35.68 19.87 -3.67
N PRO A 85 36.51 18.89 -4.07
CA PRO A 85 36.12 17.92 -5.07
C PRO A 85 34.99 17.03 -4.54
N VAL A 86 33.96 16.84 -5.35
CA VAL A 86 32.79 16.01 -5.02
C VAL A 86 32.42 15.13 -6.20
N ARG A 87 31.76 14.01 -5.92
CA ARG A 87 31.17 13.16 -6.96
C ARG A 87 29.67 13.18 -6.83
N VAL A 88 28.98 13.48 -7.91
CA VAL A 88 27.53 13.61 -7.93
C VAL A 88 26.91 12.59 -8.86
N PHE A 89 25.72 12.14 -8.52
CA PHE A 89 24.84 11.47 -9.46
C PHE A 89 23.42 11.98 -9.32
N HIS A 90 22.71 11.88 -10.43
CA HIS A 90 21.30 12.18 -10.51
C HIS A 90 20.66 11.08 -11.35
N TYR A 91 19.63 10.46 -10.79
CA TYR A 91 18.79 9.48 -11.45
C TYR A 91 17.35 9.94 -11.30
N CYS A 92 16.61 9.98 -12.41
CA CYS A 92 15.22 10.38 -12.40
C CYS A 92 14.45 9.54 -13.42
N ASP A 93 13.33 8.99 -12.97
CA ASP A 93 12.32 8.39 -13.81
C ASP A 93 10.91 8.81 -13.30
N PRO A 94 9.81 8.35 -13.94
CA PRO A 94 8.48 8.79 -13.54
C PRO A 94 8.06 8.48 -12.09
N TRP A 95 8.73 7.55 -11.40
CA TRP A 95 8.33 7.10 -10.06
C TRP A 95 9.40 7.35 -8.99
N LEU A 96 10.67 7.52 -9.37
CA LEU A 96 11.80 7.63 -8.48
C LEU A 96 12.77 8.71 -8.94
N GLU A 97 13.04 9.65 -8.04
CA GLU A 97 14.09 10.64 -8.15
C GLU A 97 15.12 10.37 -7.05
N LEU A 98 16.38 10.24 -7.45
CA LEU A 98 17.49 9.89 -6.59
C LEU A 98 18.68 10.78 -6.92
N GLU A 99 19.10 11.55 -5.93
CA GLU A 99 20.26 12.45 -6.03
C GLU A 99 21.30 12.03 -5.00
N GLY A 100 22.57 12.10 -5.39
CA GLY A 100 23.67 11.82 -4.49
C GLY A 100 24.82 12.77 -4.67
N LEU A 101 25.44 13.12 -3.54
CA LEU A 101 26.65 13.93 -3.46
C LEU A 101 27.61 13.26 -2.49
N ALA A 102 28.74 12.78 -3.00
CA ALA A 102 29.83 12.20 -2.23
C ALA A 102 30.91 13.27 -1.97
N VAL A 103 31.29 13.41 -0.70
CA VAL A 103 32.31 14.35 -0.20
C VAL A 103 33.25 13.56 0.73
N GLY A 104 34.50 13.35 0.31
CA GLY A 104 35.41 12.45 1.02
C GLY A 104 34.79 11.07 1.21
N ASP A 105 34.72 10.61 2.46
CA ASP A 105 34.14 9.32 2.85
C ASP A 105 32.62 9.39 3.15
N SER A 106 31.99 10.55 2.94
CA SER A 106 30.56 10.76 3.23
C SER A 106 29.73 10.85 1.97
N GLN A 107 28.51 10.30 2.01
CA GLN A 107 27.55 10.36 0.92
C GLN A 107 26.22 10.93 1.41
N LYS A 108 25.82 12.07 0.84
CA LYS A 108 24.49 12.64 1.03
C LYS A 108 23.59 12.14 -0.08
N VAL A 109 22.50 11.46 0.27
CA VAL A 109 21.53 10.92 -0.69
C VAL A 109 20.16 11.52 -0.41
N ARG A 110 19.49 11.99 -1.47
CA ARG A 110 18.08 12.37 -1.44
C ARG A 110 17.30 11.38 -2.29
N VAL A 111 16.27 10.80 -1.69
CA VAL A 111 15.36 9.86 -2.36
C VAL A 111 13.97 10.46 -2.36
N ARG A 112 13.31 10.47 -3.51
CA ARG A 112 11.89 10.80 -3.64
C ARG A 112 11.19 9.70 -4.44
N LEU A 113 10.28 9.02 -3.76
CA LEU A 113 9.41 8.00 -4.36
C LEU A 113 8.02 8.61 -4.56
N SER A 114 7.50 8.54 -5.79
CA SER A 114 6.17 9.01 -6.15
C SER A 114 5.43 7.87 -6.84
N ASP A 115 4.38 7.36 -6.21
CA ASP A 115 3.53 6.29 -6.77
C ASP A 115 2.06 6.69 -6.67
N THR A 116 1.22 6.00 -7.44
CA THR A 116 -0.22 6.20 -7.44
C THR A 116 -0.91 4.86 -7.20
N LEU A 117 -1.67 4.80 -6.10
CA LEU A 117 -2.51 3.68 -5.73
C LEU A 117 -3.93 3.91 -6.24
N VAL A 118 -4.41 3.00 -7.08
CA VAL A 118 -5.81 2.93 -7.52
C VAL A 118 -6.49 1.81 -6.74
N GLN A 119 -7.59 2.13 -6.06
CA GLN A 119 -8.35 1.18 -5.26
C GLN A 119 -9.83 1.31 -5.58
N ALA A 120 -10.50 0.16 -5.74
CA ALA A 120 -11.94 0.08 -5.94
C ALA A 120 -12.54 -0.95 -4.98
N VAL A 121 -13.70 -0.61 -4.43
CA VAL A 121 -14.52 -1.52 -3.61
C VAL A 121 -15.79 -1.81 -4.40
N PHE A 122 -16.10 -3.08 -4.60
CA PHE A 122 -17.18 -3.51 -5.49
C PHE A 122 -17.88 -4.75 -4.95
N LYS A 123 -19.08 -5.02 -5.50
CA LYS A 123 -19.83 -6.25 -5.23
C LYS A 123 -19.25 -7.37 -6.08
N GLY A 124 -18.44 -8.22 -5.44
CA GLY A 124 -17.75 -9.35 -6.04
C GLY A 124 -18.62 -10.59 -6.18
N GLU A 125 -18.01 -11.75 -6.00
CA GLU A 125 -18.66 -13.05 -6.17
C GLU A 125 -19.73 -13.33 -5.11
N ARG A 126 -20.69 -14.18 -5.47
CA ARG A 126 -21.71 -14.71 -4.54
C ARG A 126 -21.13 -15.93 -3.84
N ALA A 127 -21.45 -16.10 -2.56
CA ALA A 127 -21.07 -17.31 -1.83
C ALA A 127 -21.70 -18.57 -2.45
N HIS A 128 -22.95 -18.48 -2.91
CA HIS A 128 -23.67 -19.57 -3.55
C HIS A 128 -24.31 -19.07 -4.86
N PRO A 129 -23.57 -19.08 -5.98
CA PRO A 129 -24.05 -18.55 -7.26
C PRO A 129 -25.35 -19.19 -7.76
N TRP A 130 -25.56 -20.47 -7.47
CA TRP A 130 -26.77 -21.22 -7.84
C TRP A 130 -28.03 -20.77 -7.08
N LEU A 131 -27.89 -20.08 -5.95
CA LEU A 131 -28.98 -19.49 -5.16
C LEU A 131 -28.99 -17.95 -5.34
N TRP A 132 -28.92 -17.47 -6.58
CA TRP A 132 -28.69 -16.04 -6.87
C TRP A 132 -29.73 -15.08 -6.30
N VAL A 133 -30.97 -15.53 -6.08
CA VAL A 133 -32.04 -14.74 -5.44
C VAL A 133 -31.73 -14.49 -3.95
N PHE A 134 -31.14 -15.46 -3.26
CA PHE A 134 -30.94 -15.43 -1.80
C PHE A 134 -29.48 -15.24 -1.37
N SER A 135 -28.52 -15.37 -2.28
CA SER A 135 -27.10 -15.26 -1.96
C SER A 135 -26.58 -13.86 -2.30
N PRO A 136 -26.47 -12.92 -1.35
CA PRO A 136 -25.91 -11.60 -1.64
C PRO A 136 -24.46 -11.69 -2.12
N ARG A 137 -24.03 -10.70 -2.91
CA ARG A 137 -22.63 -10.56 -3.32
C ARG A 137 -21.77 -10.10 -2.16
N LYS A 138 -20.58 -10.67 -2.02
CA LYS A 138 -19.59 -10.21 -1.04
C LYS A 138 -18.97 -8.90 -1.51
N LEU A 139 -18.64 -8.02 -0.57
CA LEU A 139 -17.83 -6.85 -0.88
C LEU A 139 -16.37 -7.29 -1.06
N GLN A 140 -15.76 -6.85 -2.15
CA GLN A 140 -14.37 -7.11 -2.47
C GLN A 140 -13.67 -5.79 -2.75
N GLN A 141 -12.39 -5.75 -2.41
CA GLN A 141 -11.51 -4.64 -2.69
C GLN A 141 -10.45 -5.09 -3.68
N ARG A 142 -10.26 -4.31 -4.73
CA ARG A 142 -9.16 -4.48 -5.68
C ARG A 142 -8.28 -3.24 -5.64
N ALA A 143 -6.97 -3.46 -5.59
CA ALA A 143 -5.99 -2.39 -5.51
C ALA A 143 -4.84 -2.64 -6.48
N GLN A 144 -4.30 -1.55 -7.01
CA GLN A 144 -3.28 -1.59 -8.04
C GLN A 144 -2.35 -0.38 -7.91
N LEU A 145 -1.06 -0.61 -8.13
CA LEU A 145 -0.06 0.45 -8.17
C LEU A 145 0.29 0.82 -9.61
N SER A 146 0.72 2.07 -9.79
CA SER A 146 1.10 2.58 -11.10
C SER A 146 2.55 2.23 -11.45
N SER A 147 3.44 2.28 -10.45
CA SER A 147 4.84 1.91 -10.58
C SER A 147 5.02 0.43 -10.90
N PRO A 148 5.89 0.07 -11.86
CA PRO A 148 6.24 -1.33 -12.13
C PRO A 148 7.19 -1.92 -11.08
N TYR A 149 7.79 -1.07 -10.23
CA TYR A 149 8.77 -1.46 -9.22
C TYR A 149 8.13 -1.70 -7.85
N SER A 150 6.84 -1.39 -7.71
CA SER A 150 6.10 -1.49 -6.46
C SER A 150 5.12 -2.65 -6.50
N SER A 151 4.99 -3.35 -5.37
CA SER A 151 4.01 -4.42 -5.18
C SER A 151 3.27 -4.26 -3.86
N ILE A 152 2.01 -4.66 -3.84
CA ILE A 152 1.20 -4.72 -2.63
C ILE A 152 1.42 -6.08 -2.00
N PHE A 153 2.03 -6.12 -0.81
CA PHE A 153 2.28 -7.36 -0.07
C PHE A 153 1.24 -7.61 1.04
N TYR A 154 0.44 -6.60 1.37
CA TYR A 154 -0.61 -6.69 2.37
C TYR A 154 -1.80 -5.80 1.99
N GLN A 155 -3.01 -6.30 2.17
CA GLN A 155 -4.23 -5.52 1.97
C GLN A 155 -5.33 -6.02 2.91
N GLN A 156 -5.93 -5.09 3.65
CA GLN A 156 -7.09 -5.35 4.50
C GLN A 156 -8.10 -4.22 4.32
N ALA A 157 -9.37 -4.58 4.19
CA ALA A 157 -10.47 -3.65 4.06
C ALA A 157 -11.54 -3.98 5.09
N ILE A 158 -11.97 -2.98 5.86
CA ILE A 158 -13.02 -3.11 6.87
C ILE A 158 -14.08 -2.06 6.60
N ASP A 159 -15.29 -2.50 6.29
CA ASP A 159 -16.51 -1.70 6.26
C ASP A 159 -17.14 -1.71 7.66
N ILE A 160 -17.40 -0.53 8.21
CA ILE A 160 -17.89 -0.34 9.58
C ILE A 160 -19.38 -0.03 9.52
N GLN A 161 -20.18 -0.96 10.06
CA GLN A 161 -21.62 -0.78 10.12
C GLN A 161 -22.06 -0.06 11.39
N ASP A 162 -23.03 0.85 11.23
CA ASP A 162 -23.75 1.48 12.34
C ASP A 162 -24.82 0.51 12.86
N LYS A 163 -24.41 -0.41 13.73
CA LYS A 163 -25.18 -1.20 14.73
C LYS A 163 -24.67 -2.62 14.84
#